data_AF-A0AAW5MRF6-F1
#
_entry.id   AF-A0AAW5MRF6-F1
#
_cell.length_a   1.000
_cell.length_b   1.000
_cell.length_c   1.000
_cell.angle_alpha   90.00
_cell.angle_beta   90.00
_cell.angle_gamma   90.00
#
_symmetry.space_group_name_H-M   'P 1'
#
loop_
_entity.id
_entity.type
_entity.pdbx_description
1 polymer ?
#
loop_
_entity_poly.entity_id
_entity_poly.type
_entity_poly.pdbx_seq_one_letter_code
_entity_poly.pdbx_strand_id
1 'polypeptide(L)'
;AYTTQRGYGRNHPIAGETRSGYIDVSKVPEDQGFAVNDAELLMTECEMVNGFIDPPGEPPHFTRGYGLVFGMSERKAMAMALVDRALQAPEYGEHATGPAQDEEF
;
A
#
# COMPACT_ATOMS: atom_id res chain seq x y z
N ALA A 1 4.91 -10.33 -4.21
CA ALA A 1 3.52 -10.19 -4.73
C ALA A 1 2.94 -11.52 -5.25
N TYR A 2 3.28 -12.01 -6.44
CA TYR A 2 2.59 -13.21 -6.99
C TYR A 2 2.71 -14.47 -6.12
N THR A 3 3.84 -14.67 -5.46
CA THR A 3 4.06 -15.81 -4.55
C THR A 3 3.11 -15.80 -3.34
N THR A 4 2.72 -14.64 -2.80
CA THR A 4 1.76 -14.53 -1.69
C THR A 4 0.36 -14.96 -2.12
N GLN A 5 -0.04 -14.62 -3.36
CA GLN A 5 -1.29 -15.10 -3.96
C GLN A 5 -1.30 -16.62 -4.18
N ARG A 6 -0.12 -17.24 -4.27
CA ARG A 6 0.07 -18.69 -4.40
C ARG A 6 0.28 -19.42 -3.08
N GLY A 7 0.17 -18.73 -1.94
CA GLY A 7 0.21 -19.35 -0.61
C GLY A 7 1.50 -19.15 0.18
N TYR A 8 2.55 -18.56 -0.40
CA TYR A 8 3.80 -18.26 0.31
C TYR A 8 3.65 -16.92 1.04
N GLY A 9 3.18 -16.94 2.30
CA GLY A 9 2.81 -15.74 3.05
C GLY A 9 1.49 -15.13 2.57
N ARG A 10 0.42 -15.95 2.52
CA ARG A 10 -0.90 -15.51 2.04
C ARG A 10 -1.47 -14.36 2.87
N ASN A 11 -2.06 -13.36 2.22
CA ASN A 11 -2.70 -12.21 2.88
C ASN A 11 -4.12 -11.90 2.36
N HIS A 12 -4.74 -12.83 1.62
CA HIS A 12 -6.13 -12.75 1.11
C HIS A 12 -6.50 -11.40 0.45
N PRO A 13 -5.83 -11.00 -0.63
CA PRO A 13 -5.99 -9.66 -1.20
C PRO A 13 -7.24 -9.53 -2.09
N ILE A 14 -7.90 -8.38 -1.99
CA ILE A 14 -8.96 -7.89 -2.87
C ILE A 14 -8.58 -6.45 -3.25
N ALA A 15 -8.65 -6.10 -4.53
CA ALA A 15 -8.48 -4.71 -4.96
C ALA A 15 -9.70 -3.91 -4.49
N GLY A 16 -9.54 -3.09 -3.44
CA GLY A 16 -10.59 -2.23 -2.92
C GLY A 16 -10.81 -1.04 -3.84
N GLU A 17 -9.71 -0.37 -4.20
CA GLU A 17 -9.73 0.70 -5.19
C GLU A 17 -8.42 0.74 -5.99
N THR A 18 -8.52 1.17 -7.25
CA THR A 18 -7.36 1.57 -8.06
C THR A 18 -7.79 2.78 -8.88
N ARG A 19 -7.11 3.90 -8.68
CA ARG A 19 -7.44 5.16 -9.35
C ARG A 19 -6.17 5.79 -9.92
N SER A 20 -6.34 6.45 -11.05
CA SER A 20 -5.26 7.22 -11.68
C SER A 20 -5.74 8.62 -12.01
N GLY A 21 -4.92 9.62 -11.75
CA GLY A 21 -5.28 11.02 -11.96
C GLY A 21 -4.13 11.98 -11.66
N TYR A 22 -4.35 13.26 -11.96
CA TYR A 22 -3.43 14.33 -11.63
C TYR A 22 -3.66 14.80 -10.20
N ILE A 23 -2.58 14.92 -9.43
CA ILE A 23 -2.57 15.45 -8.07
C ILE A 23 -1.71 16.70 -8.03
N ASP A 24 -2.25 17.77 -7.45
CA ASP A 24 -1.55 19.02 -7.21
C ASP A 24 -0.42 18.85 -6.18
N VAL A 25 0.76 19.38 -6.50
CA VAL A 25 1.93 19.39 -5.61
C VAL A 25 2.18 20.81 -5.14
N SER A 26 1.99 21.01 -3.85
CA SER A 26 2.25 22.29 -3.19
C SER A 26 3.52 22.26 -2.33
N LYS A 27 4.20 23.39 -2.25
CA LYS A 27 5.27 23.64 -1.27
C LYS A 27 5.01 24.94 -0.53
N VAL A 28 5.67 25.14 0.61
CA VAL A 28 5.67 26.41 1.35
C VAL A 28 7.05 27.04 1.23
N PRO A 29 7.27 27.99 0.30
CA PRO A 29 8.55 28.66 0.16
C PRO A 29 8.86 29.56 1.36
N GLU A 30 10.11 29.56 1.80
CA GLU A 30 10.57 30.31 2.99
C GLU A 30 10.36 31.83 2.84
N ASP A 31 10.52 32.36 1.63
CA ASP A 31 10.36 33.77 1.27
C ASP A 31 8.90 34.23 1.24
N GLN A 32 7.95 33.30 1.15
CA GLN A 32 6.53 33.59 0.97
C GLN A 32 5.70 33.24 2.21
N GLY A 33 6.04 32.16 2.92
CA GLY A 33 5.36 31.76 4.16
C GLY A 33 3.93 31.21 3.97
N PHE A 34 3.50 30.95 2.73
CA PHE A 34 2.22 30.30 2.41
C PHE A 34 2.40 29.20 1.36
N ALA A 35 1.43 28.29 1.25
CA ALA A 35 1.47 27.19 0.29
C ALA A 35 1.22 27.69 -1.14
N VAL A 36 2.08 27.28 -2.07
CA VAL A 36 1.97 27.54 -3.51
C VAL A 36 1.90 26.20 -4.24
N ASN A 37 0.89 26.07 -5.12
CA ASN A 37 0.78 24.95 -6.05
C ASN A 37 1.59 25.26 -7.31
N ASP A 38 2.66 24.49 -7.54
CA ASP A 38 3.62 24.75 -8.63
C ASP A 38 3.67 23.62 -9.68
N ALA A 39 3.02 22.49 -9.43
CA ALA A 39 3.09 21.33 -10.33
C ALA A 39 1.93 20.36 -10.12
N GLU A 40 1.65 19.54 -11.13
CA GLU A 40 0.78 18.38 -11.03
C GLU A 40 1.55 17.09 -11.35
N LEU A 41 1.16 16.00 -10.71
CA LEU A 41 1.71 14.68 -10.98
C LEU A 41 0.59 13.73 -11.41
N LEU A 42 0.74 13.12 -12.58
CA LEU A 42 -0.06 11.94 -12.93
C LEU A 42 0.40 10.77 -12.07
N MET A 43 -0.49 10.25 -11.24
CA MET A 43 -0.21 9.15 -10.31
C MET A 43 -1.28 8.07 -10.41
N THR A 44 -0.89 6.83 -10.09
CA THR A 44 -1.80 5.71 -9.85
C THR A 44 -1.67 5.27 -8.39
N GLU A 45 -2.80 5.26 -7.70
CA GLU A 45 -2.97 4.73 -6.35
C GLU A 45 -3.70 3.38 -6.39
N CYS A 46 -3.29 2.45 -5.53
CA CYS A 46 -3.94 1.17 -5.34
C CYS A 46 -4.08 0.87 -3.84
N GLU A 47 -5.32 0.63 -3.42
CA GLU A 47 -5.68 0.21 -2.07
C GLU A 47 -6.12 -1.26 -2.11
N MET A 48 -5.35 -2.13 -1.45
CA MET A 48 -5.68 -3.54 -1.29
C MET A 48 -6.34 -3.75 0.06
N VAL A 49 -7.50 -4.39 0.07
CA VAL A 49 -8.11 -4.96 1.27
C VAL A 49 -7.55 -6.37 1.45
N ASN A 50 -7.15 -6.71 2.67
CA ASN A 50 -6.51 -7.98 3.02
C ASN A 50 -7.29 -8.70 4.12
N GLY A 51 -6.83 -9.89 4.51
CA GLY A 51 -7.45 -10.69 5.57
C GLY A 51 -7.77 -9.88 6.83
N PHE A 52 -8.87 -10.24 7.51
CA PHE A 52 -9.27 -9.58 8.75
C PHE A 52 -8.49 -10.10 9.95
N ILE A 53 -8.36 -9.25 10.96
CA ILE A 53 -7.85 -9.59 12.29
C ILE A 53 -8.96 -9.41 13.32
N ASP A 54 -8.79 -10.01 14.49
CA ASP A 54 -9.70 -9.89 15.64
C ASP A 54 -8.89 -9.46 16.89
N PRO A 55 -8.51 -8.18 16.97
CA PRO A 55 -7.72 -7.65 18.06
C PRO A 55 -8.54 -7.51 19.36
N PRO A 56 -7.90 -7.58 20.55
CA PRO A 56 -8.60 -7.50 21.82
C PRO A 56 -9.15 -6.09 22.08
N GLY A 57 -10.47 -6.01 22.34
CA GLY A 57 -11.12 -4.77 22.76
C GLY A 57 -11.73 -3.94 21.62
N GLU A 58 -11.70 -4.41 20.38
CA GLU A 58 -12.38 -3.78 19.24
C GLU A 58 -12.96 -4.84 18.27
N PRO A 59 -13.94 -4.49 17.42
CA PRO A 59 -14.53 -5.45 16.48
C PRO A 59 -13.53 -5.93 15.42
N PRO A 60 -13.68 -7.17 14.90
CA PRO A 60 -12.88 -7.64 13.79
C PRO A 60 -12.96 -6.70 12.58
N HIS A 61 -11.82 -6.47 11.93
CA HIS A 61 -11.75 -5.60 10.76
C HIS A 61 -10.68 -6.07 9.77
N PHE A 62 -10.83 -5.66 8.51
CA PHE A 62 -9.86 -5.94 7.48
C PHE A 62 -8.52 -5.23 7.75
N THR A 63 -7.44 -5.85 7.26
CA THR A 63 -6.13 -5.20 7.11
C THR A 63 -6.00 -4.65 5.69
N ARG A 64 -4.95 -3.89 5.40
CA ARG A 64 -4.78 -3.22 4.10
C ARG A 64 -3.33 -3.14 3.66
N GLY A 65 -3.14 -3.05 2.35
CA GLY A 65 -1.87 -2.70 1.72
C GLY A 65 -2.05 -1.53 0.76
N TYR A 66 -0.99 -0.76 0.56
CA TYR A 66 -1.01 0.47 -0.21
C TYR A 66 0.10 0.53 -1.26
N GLY A 67 -0.24 1.04 -2.44
CA GLY A 67 0.71 1.22 -3.52
C GLY A 67 0.46 2.51 -4.28
N LEU A 68 1.52 3.26 -4.54
CA LEU A 68 1.47 4.54 -5.24
C LEU A 68 2.63 4.63 -6.23
N VAL A 69 2.34 5.02 -7.47
CA VAL A 69 3.33 5.12 -8.55
C VAL A 69 3.09 6.33 -9.43
N PHE A 70 4.14 6.80 -10.12
CA PHE A 70 3.99 7.78 -11.19
C PHE A 70 3.37 7.16 -12.45
N GLY A 71 2.63 7.99 -13.20
CA GLY A 71 1.99 7.60 -14.46
C GLY A 71 0.83 6.63 -14.24
N MET A 72 0.63 5.73 -15.20
CA MET A 72 -0.52 4.79 -15.26
C MET A 72 -0.11 3.33 -14.97
N SER A 73 0.94 3.10 -14.17
CA SER A 73 1.52 1.76 -13.97
C SER A 73 0.79 0.95 -12.88
N GLU A 74 -0.48 0.63 -13.10
CA GLU A 74 -1.36 -0.05 -12.13
C GLU A 74 -0.77 -1.34 -11.57
N ARG A 75 -0.20 -2.21 -12.42
CA ARG A 75 0.38 -3.48 -11.97
C ARG A 75 1.52 -3.28 -10.96
N LYS A 76 2.29 -2.18 -11.07
CA LYS A 76 3.33 -1.86 -10.09
C LYS A 76 2.71 -1.38 -8.78
N ALA A 77 1.69 -0.54 -8.82
CA ALA A 77 0.95 -0.10 -7.63
C ALA A 77 0.31 -1.29 -6.90
N MET A 78 -0.35 -2.19 -7.63
CA MET A 78 -0.92 -3.42 -7.06
C MET A 78 0.15 -4.32 -6.44
N ALA A 79 1.28 -4.53 -7.12
CA ALA A 79 2.37 -5.34 -6.59
C ALA A 79 3.00 -4.71 -5.33
N MET A 80 3.09 -3.38 -5.28
CA MET A 80 3.54 -2.62 -4.11
C MET A 80 2.57 -2.81 -2.94
N ALA A 81 1.26 -2.62 -3.14
CA ALA A 81 0.24 -2.83 -2.11
C ALA A 81 0.25 -4.26 -1.54
N LEU A 82 0.45 -5.26 -2.40
CA LEU A 82 0.54 -6.67 -1.96
C LEU A 82 1.77 -6.96 -1.12
N VAL A 83 2.91 -6.32 -1.43
CA VAL A 83 4.17 -6.50 -0.69
C VAL A 83 4.19 -5.65 0.57
N ASP A 84 3.64 -4.44 0.54
CA ASP A 84 3.41 -3.59 1.72
C ASP A 84 2.69 -4.37 2.81
N ARG A 85 1.52 -4.96 2.51
CA ARG A 85 0.84 -5.81 3.49
C ARG A 85 1.66 -7.03 3.93
N ALA A 86 2.46 -7.62 3.04
CA ALA A 86 3.27 -8.78 3.42
C ALA A 86 4.41 -8.39 4.38
N LEU A 87 4.99 -7.19 4.22
CA LEU A 87 6.02 -6.65 5.10
C LEU A 87 5.48 -6.11 6.42
N GLN A 88 4.17 -5.86 6.53
CA GLN A 88 3.50 -5.56 7.81
C GLN A 88 3.39 -6.78 8.76
N ALA A 89 4.08 -7.89 8.45
CA ALA A 89 4.05 -9.11 9.25
C ALA A 89 4.47 -8.88 10.72
N PRO A 90 5.53 -8.11 11.04
CA PRO A 90 5.91 -7.81 12.42
C PRO A 90 4.82 -7.08 13.21
N GLU A 91 4.13 -6.12 12.60
CA GLU A 91 3.06 -5.32 13.21
C GLU A 91 1.84 -6.17 13.58
N TYR A 92 1.56 -7.20 12.79
CA TYR A 92 0.47 -8.15 13.04
C TYR A 92 0.91 -9.41 13.80
N GLY A 93 2.17 -9.50 14.23
CA GLY A 93 2.71 -10.69 14.89
C GLY A 93 2.67 -11.95 14.02
N GLU A 94 2.73 -11.78 12.71
CA GLU A 94 2.68 -12.87 11.73
C GLU A 94 4.07 -13.51 11.60
N HIS A 95 4.13 -14.84 11.60
CA HIS A 95 5.36 -15.55 11.27
C HIS A 95 5.62 -15.45 9.76
N ALA A 96 6.81 -15.00 9.36
CA ALA A 96 7.23 -14.99 7.96
C ALA A 96 7.32 -16.43 7.42
N THR A 97 6.49 -16.77 6.43
CA THR A 97 6.43 -18.11 5.82
C THR A 97 6.75 -18.11 4.33
N GLY A 98 7.03 -16.94 3.76
CA GLY A 98 7.46 -16.78 2.38
C GLY A 98 8.36 -15.57 2.20
N PRO A 99 9.14 -15.52 1.11
CA PRO A 99 10.13 -14.46 0.90
C PRO A 99 9.56 -13.04 0.85
N ALA A 100 8.28 -12.90 0.51
CA ALA A 100 7.64 -11.58 0.45
C ALA A 100 7.33 -10.98 1.84
N GLN A 101 7.47 -11.76 2.92
CA GLN A 101 7.35 -11.31 4.31
C GLN A 101 8.74 -11.14 4.97
N ASP A 102 9.82 -11.46 4.25
CA ASP A 102 11.19 -11.28 4.71
C ASP A 102 11.64 -9.89 4.26
N GLU A 103 11.93 -9.01 5.21
CA GLU A 103 12.27 -7.61 4.93
C GLU A 103 13.70 -7.45 4.38
N GLU A 104 14.61 -8.37 4.71
CA GLU A 104 16.03 -8.27 4.34
C GLU A 104 16.34 -8.99 3.01
N PHE A 105 15.60 -10.04 2.66
CA PHE A 105 15.82 -10.89 1.48
C PHE A 105 15.61 -10.20 0.12
#